data_AF-A0A7S3Y1G9-F1
#
_entry.id   AF-A0A7S3Y1G9-F1
#
_cell.length_a   1.000
_cell.length_b   1.000
_cell.length_c   1.000
_cell.angle_alpha   90.00
_cell.angle_beta   90.00
_cell.angle_gamma   90.00
#
_symmetry.space_group_name_H-M   'P 1'
#
loop_
_entity.id
_entity.type
_entity.pdbx_description
1 polymer ?
#
loop_
_entity_poly.entity_id
_entity_poly.type
_entity_poly.pdbx_seq_one_letter_code
_entity_poly.pdbx_strand_id
1 'polypeptide(L)'
;MFHSQSNVYCPPGAYDAANLPAWGASVGDLPGLVVTNYAFGITMPSWLCEKAPDVREKRCIWISTILATAMYIMFASVVGSHMPNLPDNILNILGSEKVDWFTRFSSGTFGLFIIGLGIPVFSVLCRYNLVVGGVCGPRAGMFYSSVLPFLISFTMYQGHFILDLLSWSGTLLSSLLNFYGPMVLCLIALKNGTGRILECGSETSNRKKMLVGMMGFLTIAIIVGSIVKIQEERQGMRYPGDTPNNRS
;
A
#
# COMPACT_ATOMS: atom_id res chain seq x y z
N MET A 1 29.28 21.10 19.93
CA MET A 1 29.24 21.50 18.51
C MET A 1 27.81 21.27 18.02
N PHE A 2 26.88 22.13 18.45
CA PHE A 2 25.46 22.06 18.10
C PHE A 2 25.26 22.96 16.87
N HIS A 3 25.33 22.37 15.68
CA HIS A 3 24.93 23.08 14.47
C HIS A 3 23.39 23.17 14.45
N SER A 4 22.91 24.40 14.52
CA SER A 4 21.51 24.81 14.37
C SER A 4 20.88 24.21 13.12
N GLN A 5 20.01 23.20 13.27
CA GLN A 5 19.03 22.80 12.25
C GLN A 5 17.71 23.55 12.50
N SER A 6 17.73 24.86 12.29
CA SER A 6 16.62 25.78 12.58
C SER A 6 15.54 25.85 11.49
N ASN A 7 15.62 25.07 10.41
CA ASN A 7 14.77 25.25 9.22
C ASN A 7 13.83 24.06 8.91
N VAL A 8 13.25 23.41 9.92
CA VAL A 8 12.23 22.36 9.69
C VAL A 8 10.79 22.92 9.76
N TYR A 9 10.61 24.07 10.42
CA TYR A 9 9.29 24.66 10.65
C TYR A 9 9.26 26.11 10.15
N CYS A 10 8.28 26.43 9.31
CA CYS A 10 7.83 27.80 9.15
C CYS A 10 7.20 28.27 10.47
N PRO A 11 7.36 29.56 10.85
CA PRO A 11 6.68 30.10 12.03
C PRO A 11 5.16 29.91 11.90
N PRO A 12 4.45 29.71 13.04
CA PRO A 12 3.00 29.47 13.02
C PRO A 12 2.29 30.63 12.30
N GLY A 13 1.60 30.32 11.20
CA GLY A 13 0.90 31.30 10.35
C GLY A 13 1.61 31.70 9.04
N ALA A 14 2.84 31.25 8.79
CA ALA A 14 3.50 31.44 7.51
C ALA A 14 3.10 30.36 6.50
N TYR A 15 2.11 30.67 5.66
CA TYR A 15 1.78 29.89 4.48
C TYR A 15 2.76 30.25 3.37
N ASP A 16 3.60 29.30 2.96
CA ASP A 16 4.49 29.48 1.82
C ASP A 16 4.03 28.62 0.64
N ALA A 17 3.39 29.26 -0.33
CA ALA A 17 2.93 28.62 -1.56
C ALA A 17 4.09 28.05 -2.40
N ALA A 18 5.33 28.52 -2.19
CA ALA A 18 6.50 27.99 -2.87
C ALA A 18 6.82 26.55 -2.46
N ASN A 19 6.33 26.10 -1.29
CA ASN A 19 6.52 24.73 -0.81
C ASN A 19 5.54 23.72 -1.44
N LEU A 20 4.55 24.17 -2.23
CA LEU A 20 3.69 23.31 -3.06
C LEU A 20 4.01 23.50 -4.54
N PRO A 21 5.12 22.96 -5.05
CA PRO A 21 5.32 22.94 -6.48
C PRO A 21 4.24 22.09 -7.15
N ALA A 22 3.66 22.59 -8.25
CA ALA A 22 2.69 21.83 -9.04
C ALA A 22 3.27 20.52 -9.60
N TRP A 23 4.60 20.45 -9.70
CA TRP A 23 5.34 19.29 -10.19
C TRP A 23 6.49 18.97 -9.24
N GLY A 24 6.54 17.74 -8.75
CA GLY A 24 7.67 17.23 -7.98
C GLY A 24 8.85 16.84 -8.88
N ALA A 25 10.07 16.92 -8.33
CA ALA A 25 11.28 16.50 -9.04
C ALA A 25 11.34 14.99 -9.32
N SER A 26 10.60 14.18 -8.54
CA SER A 26 10.52 12.73 -8.67
C SER A 26 9.07 12.26 -8.54
N VAL A 27 8.48 11.78 -9.65
CA VAL A 27 7.08 11.31 -9.70
C VAL A 27 6.97 9.78 -9.77
N GLY A 28 8.10 9.07 -9.86
CA GLY A 28 8.15 7.64 -10.17
C GLY A 28 7.42 6.74 -9.17
N ASP A 29 7.51 7.05 -7.88
CA ASP A 29 6.94 6.22 -6.81
C ASP A 29 5.46 6.54 -6.50
N LEU A 30 4.99 7.70 -6.96
CA LEU A 30 3.67 8.23 -6.63
C LEU A 30 2.52 7.35 -7.13
N PRO A 31 2.53 6.80 -8.36
CA PRO A 31 1.50 5.88 -8.83
C PRO A 31 1.37 4.62 -7.97
N GLY A 32 2.50 4.05 -7.54
CA GLY A 32 2.51 2.84 -6.70
C GLY A 32 1.91 3.09 -5.32
N LEU A 33 2.26 4.22 -4.71
CA LEU A 33 1.70 4.67 -3.45
C LEU A 33 0.19 4.91 -3.54
N VAL A 34 -0.27 5.59 -4.60
CA VAL A 34 -1.71 5.83 -4.83
C VAL A 34 -2.45 4.51 -4.99
N VAL A 35 -1.97 3.59 -5.84
CA VAL A 35 -2.61 2.28 -6.05
C VAL A 35 -2.69 1.46 -4.76
N THR A 36 -1.66 1.54 -3.91
CA THR A 36 -1.64 0.85 -2.62
C THR A 36 -2.64 1.45 -1.62
N ASN A 37 -2.79 2.77 -1.57
CA ASN A 37 -3.77 3.42 -0.69
C ASN A 37 -5.23 3.14 -1.11
N TYR A 38 -5.48 2.93 -2.40
CA TYR A 38 -6.80 2.56 -2.92
C TYR A 38 -6.97 1.04 -3.14
N ALA A 39 -6.20 0.19 -2.46
CA ALA A 39 -6.26 -1.27 -2.60
C ALA A 39 -7.47 -1.92 -1.91
N PHE A 40 -8.68 -1.37 -2.10
CA PHE A 40 -9.91 -1.94 -1.55
C PHE A 40 -10.36 -3.22 -2.28
N GLY A 41 -9.79 -3.56 -3.44
CA GLY A 41 -10.15 -4.76 -4.20
C GLY A 41 -10.00 -6.08 -3.42
N ILE A 42 -9.08 -6.12 -2.45
CA ILE A 42 -8.84 -7.29 -1.58
C ILE A 42 -9.97 -7.48 -0.56
N THR A 43 -10.60 -6.39 -0.14
CA THR A 43 -11.63 -6.39 0.90
C THR A 43 -13.04 -6.42 0.33
N MET A 44 -13.21 -6.01 -0.94
CA MET A 44 -14.51 -5.96 -1.62
C MET A 44 -15.31 -7.27 -1.59
N PRO A 45 -14.75 -8.46 -1.84
CA PRO A 45 -15.53 -9.69 -1.82
C PRO A 45 -16.14 -9.98 -0.43
N SER A 46 -15.33 -9.84 0.63
CA SER A 46 -15.79 -10.00 2.00
C SER A 46 -16.83 -8.95 2.39
N TRP A 47 -16.61 -7.69 1.99
CA TRP A 47 -17.57 -6.61 2.26
C TRP A 47 -18.92 -6.83 1.57
N LEU A 48 -18.91 -7.31 0.32
CA LEU A 48 -20.14 -7.64 -0.41
C LEU A 48 -20.92 -8.77 0.26
N CYS A 49 -20.25 -9.72 0.91
CA CYS A 49 -20.91 -10.80 1.66
C CYS A 49 -21.56 -10.31 2.98
N GLU A 50 -20.98 -9.30 3.62
CA GLU A 50 -21.44 -8.81 4.93
C GLU A 50 -22.41 -7.62 4.83
N LYS A 51 -22.43 -6.95 3.69
CA LYS A 51 -23.28 -5.77 3.44
C LYS A 51 -24.77 -6.13 3.54
N ALA A 52 -25.56 -5.20 4.07
CA ALA A 52 -27.02 -5.26 4.04
C ALA A 52 -27.60 -5.13 2.60
N PRO A 53 -28.68 -5.86 2.27
CA PRO A 53 -29.21 -5.98 0.90
C PRO A 53 -29.77 -4.67 0.32
N ASP A 54 -30.11 -3.70 1.15
CA ASP A 54 -30.67 -2.40 0.79
C ASP A 54 -29.61 -1.36 0.39
N VAL A 55 -28.35 -1.58 0.76
CA VAL A 55 -27.28 -0.65 0.44
C VAL A 55 -27.05 -0.65 -1.08
N ARG A 56 -26.64 0.48 -1.66
CA ARG A 56 -26.24 0.55 -3.08
C ARG A 56 -24.71 0.53 -3.18
N GLU A 57 -24.15 -0.52 -3.78
CA GLU A 57 -22.69 -0.75 -3.86
C GLU A 57 -21.99 0.42 -4.54
N LYS A 58 -22.46 0.77 -5.75
CA LYS A 58 -21.84 1.80 -6.59
C LYS A 58 -21.78 3.14 -5.85
N ARG A 59 -22.88 3.55 -5.22
CA ARG A 59 -22.96 4.82 -4.49
C ARG A 59 -22.01 4.82 -3.29
N CYS A 60 -21.96 3.73 -2.54
CA CYS A 60 -21.09 3.61 -1.38
C CYS A 60 -19.61 3.75 -1.77
N ILE A 61 -19.18 3.01 -2.80
CA ILE A 61 -17.79 3.02 -3.29
C ILE A 61 -17.42 4.39 -3.86
N TRP A 62 -18.28 5.02 -4.65
CA TRP A 62 -17.98 6.35 -5.21
C TRP A 62 -17.86 7.43 -4.13
N ILE A 63 -18.79 7.46 -3.17
CA ILE A 63 -18.75 8.46 -2.09
C ILE A 63 -17.53 8.25 -1.22
N SER A 64 -17.21 7.01 -0.82
CA SER A 64 -16.03 6.74 0.02
C SER A 64 -14.74 7.11 -0.70
N THR A 65 -14.62 6.81 -1.99
CA THR A 65 -13.44 7.11 -2.79
C THR A 65 -13.26 8.62 -2.94
N ILE A 66 -14.30 9.36 -3.33
CA ILE A 66 -14.23 10.82 -3.50
C ILE A 66 -13.87 11.49 -2.18
N LEU A 67 -14.50 11.06 -1.08
CA LEU A 67 -14.24 11.62 0.24
C LEU A 67 -12.80 11.35 0.68
N ALA A 68 -12.29 10.12 0.49
CA ALA A 68 -10.90 9.78 0.81
C ALA A 68 -9.90 10.60 -0.03
N THR A 69 -10.15 10.76 -1.33
CA THR A 69 -9.30 11.59 -2.21
C THR A 69 -9.28 13.04 -1.75
N ALA A 70 -10.44 13.60 -1.43
CA ALA A 70 -10.53 14.97 -0.93
C ALA A 70 -9.74 15.14 0.38
N MET A 71 -9.85 14.18 1.30
CA MET A 71 -9.09 14.19 2.56
C MET A 71 -7.58 14.07 2.33
N TYR A 72 -7.13 13.22 1.42
CA TYR A 72 -5.70 13.12 1.09
C TYR A 72 -5.16 14.41 0.51
N ILE A 73 -5.87 15.05 -0.42
CA ILE A 73 -5.45 16.34 -1.01
C ILE A 73 -5.44 17.45 0.05
N MET A 74 -6.48 17.53 0.88
CA MET A 74 -6.56 18.52 1.95
C MET A 74 -5.41 18.35 2.95
N PHE A 75 -5.15 17.12 3.40
CA PHE A 75 -4.06 16.86 4.33
C PHE A 75 -2.69 17.15 3.70
N ALA A 76 -2.44 16.63 2.50
CA ALA A 76 -1.16 16.84 1.80
C ALA A 76 -0.86 18.32 1.56
N SER A 77 -1.87 19.12 1.20
CA SER A 77 -1.69 20.55 0.96
C SER A 77 -1.41 21.35 2.24
N VAL A 78 -2.06 21.00 3.36
CA VAL A 78 -1.79 21.62 4.66
C VAL A 78 -0.37 21.28 5.12
N VAL A 79 0.05 20.01 5.05
CA VAL A 79 1.40 19.64 5.51
C VAL A 79 2.47 20.20 4.57
N GLY A 80 2.25 20.11 3.25
CA GLY A 80 3.17 20.63 2.23
C GLY A 80 3.41 22.14 2.33
N SER A 81 2.41 22.91 2.75
CA SER A 81 2.57 24.38 2.91
C SER A 81 3.40 24.78 4.12
N HIS A 82 3.50 23.92 5.14
CA HIS A 82 4.15 24.24 6.41
C HIS A 82 5.52 23.58 6.59
N MET A 83 5.83 22.52 5.83
CA MET A 83 7.05 21.72 5.98
C MET A 83 7.84 21.69 4.67
N PRO A 84 8.95 22.45 4.54
CA PRO A 84 9.70 22.55 3.28
C PRO A 84 10.55 21.31 2.92
N ASN A 85 10.58 20.26 3.76
CA ASN A 85 11.29 19.01 3.49
C ASN A 85 10.58 17.82 4.17
N LEU A 86 9.62 17.20 3.48
CA LEU A 86 8.88 16.06 4.01
C LEU A 86 9.60 14.73 3.73
N PRO A 87 9.77 13.84 4.73
CA PRO A 87 10.12 12.45 4.52
C PRO A 87 8.90 11.65 4.03
N ASP A 88 9.17 10.48 3.45
CA ASP A 88 8.14 9.59 2.91
C ASP A 88 7.05 9.21 3.92
N ASN A 89 7.41 9.09 5.20
CA ASN A 89 6.49 8.86 6.30
C ASN A 89 6.39 10.07 7.22
N ILE A 90 5.33 10.85 7.01
CA ILE A 90 5.00 12.04 7.79
C ILE A 90 4.82 11.73 9.28
N LEU A 91 4.38 10.52 9.64
CA LEU A 91 4.19 10.11 11.04
C LEU A 91 5.52 10.16 11.84
N ASN A 92 6.67 9.98 11.19
CA ASN A 92 7.97 10.09 11.84
C ASN A 92 8.27 11.51 12.32
N ILE A 93 7.80 12.53 11.58
CA ILE A 93 7.91 13.93 12.03
C ILE A 93 6.90 14.23 13.13
N LEU A 94 5.65 13.80 12.96
CA LEU A 94 4.60 14.10 13.96
C LEU A 94 4.81 13.38 15.29
N GLY A 95 5.61 12.30 15.33
CA GLY A 95 6.05 11.66 16.57
C GLY A 95 7.28 12.27 17.21
N SER A 96 7.99 13.18 16.51
CA SER A 96 9.25 13.77 16.96
C SER A 96 9.06 14.69 18.18
N GLU A 97 10.13 14.89 18.96
CA GLU A 97 10.12 15.81 20.10
C GLU A 97 10.00 17.28 19.70
N LYS A 98 10.15 17.58 18.41
CA LYS A 98 10.09 18.95 17.87
C LYS A 98 8.66 19.49 17.71
N VAL A 99 7.64 18.62 17.77
CA VAL A 99 6.22 19.04 17.68
C VAL A 99 5.56 19.06 19.05
N ASP A 100 4.47 19.83 19.13
CA ASP A 100 3.69 19.96 20.36
C ASP A 100 3.22 18.59 20.89
N TRP A 101 3.12 18.49 22.21
CA TRP A 101 2.80 17.23 22.88
C TRP A 101 1.45 16.66 22.43
N PHE A 102 0.48 17.53 22.10
CA PHE A 102 -0.83 17.11 21.61
C PHE A 102 -0.74 16.44 20.23
N THR A 103 0.09 16.97 19.33
CA THR A 103 0.36 16.38 18.01
C THR A 103 1.07 15.04 18.15
N ARG A 104 2.00 14.90 19.09
CA ARG A 104 2.68 13.63 19.40
C ARG A 104 1.70 12.59 19.93
N PHE A 105 0.81 12.99 20.83
CA PHE A 105 -0.22 12.10 21.35
C PHE A 105 -1.20 11.65 20.26
N SER A 106 -1.64 12.58 19.41
CA SER A 106 -2.53 12.28 18.28
C SER A 106 -1.89 11.34 17.27
N SER A 107 -0.62 11.56 16.90
CA SER A 107 0.09 10.68 15.97
C SER A 107 0.36 9.29 16.55
N GLY A 108 0.72 9.20 17.83
CA GLY A 108 0.85 7.92 18.53
C GLY A 108 -0.46 7.14 18.59
N THR A 109 -1.56 7.84 18.88
CA THR A 109 -2.92 7.27 18.87
C THR A 109 -3.29 6.80 17.46
N PHE A 110 -3.06 7.62 16.43
CA PHE A 110 -3.29 7.24 15.04
C PHE A 110 -2.51 5.97 14.66
N GLY A 111 -1.21 5.91 14.99
CA GLY A 111 -0.39 4.73 14.73
C GLY A 111 -0.94 3.49 15.44
N LEU A 112 -1.29 3.59 16.72
CA LEU A 112 -1.81 2.46 17.49
C LEU A 112 -3.17 1.97 16.95
N PHE A 113 -4.12 2.89 16.73
CA PHE A 113 -5.48 2.51 16.36
C PHE A 113 -5.60 2.13 14.90
N ILE A 114 -4.97 2.86 13.98
CA ILE A 114 -5.09 2.58 12.55
C ILE A 114 -4.16 1.43 12.15
N ILE A 115 -2.87 1.52 12.48
CA ILE A 115 -1.89 0.51 12.08
C ILE A 115 -2.03 -0.72 12.99
N GLY A 116 -2.08 -0.51 14.31
CA GLY A 116 -2.15 -1.60 15.28
C GLY A 116 -3.42 -2.43 15.18
N LEU A 117 -4.62 -1.82 15.12
CA LEU A 117 -5.87 -2.58 14.97
C LEU A 117 -6.12 -3.04 13.52
N GLY A 118 -5.52 -2.37 12.53
CA GLY A 118 -5.60 -2.80 11.14
C GLY A 118 -5.07 -4.21 10.93
N ILE A 119 -3.94 -4.56 11.56
CA ILE A 119 -3.28 -5.86 11.37
C ILE A 119 -4.18 -7.06 11.78
N PRO A 120 -4.81 -7.09 12.97
CA PRO A 120 -5.78 -8.14 13.32
C PRO A 120 -6.98 -8.20 12.39
N VAL A 121 -7.52 -7.05 11.97
CA VAL A 121 -8.68 -6.99 11.06
C VAL A 121 -8.33 -7.61 9.71
N PHE A 122 -7.19 -7.23 9.13
CA PHE A 122 -6.71 -7.82 7.87
C PHE A 122 -6.39 -9.31 7.99
N SER A 123 -5.89 -9.75 9.16
CA SER A 123 -5.66 -11.18 9.42
C SER A 123 -6.96 -11.99 9.38
N VAL A 124 -8.03 -11.50 10.01
CA VAL A 124 -9.34 -12.15 9.97
C VAL A 124 -9.92 -12.15 8.56
N LEU A 125 -9.81 -11.03 7.86
CA LEU A 125 -10.31 -10.88 6.49
C LEU A 125 -9.59 -11.83 5.51
N CYS A 126 -8.27 -11.95 5.63
CA CYS A 126 -7.47 -12.87 4.82
C CYS A 126 -7.88 -14.33 5.09
N ARG A 127 -8.09 -14.71 6.36
CA ARG A 127 -8.62 -16.04 6.72
C ARG A 127 -9.99 -16.28 6.09
N TYR A 128 -10.89 -15.30 6.16
CA TYR A 128 -12.22 -15.41 5.57
C TYR A 128 -12.15 -15.63 4.05
N ASN A 129 -11.36 -14.80 3.37
CA ASN A 129 -11.12 -14.93 1.93
C ASN A 129 -10.54 -16.31 1.54
N LEU A 130 -9.61 -16.87 2.33
CA LEU A 130 -9.02 -18.18 2.06
C LEU A 130 -9.98 -19.36 2.29
N VAL A 131 -10.80 -19.28 3.35
CA VAL A 131 -11.74 -20.35 3.74
C VAL A 131 -12.97 -20.33 2.84
N VAL A 132 -13.62 -19.18 2.68
CA VAL A 132 -14.79 -19.03 1.79
C VAL A 132 -14.37 -19.19 0.33
N GLY A 133 -13.14 -18.79 -0.01
CA GLY A 133 -12.57 -19.02 -1.33
C GLY A 133 -12.27 -20.49 -1.64
N GLY A 134 -12.39 -21.41 -0.67
CA GLY A 134 -12.12 -22.84 -0.85
C GLY A 134 -10.66 -23.17 -1.15
N VAL A 135 -9.73 -22.25 -0.84
CA VAL A 135 -8.29 -22.43 -1.10
C VAL A 135 -7.66 -23.27 0.01
N CYS A 136 -8.03 -22.99 1.27
CA CYS A 136 -7.46 -23.62 2.45
C CYS A 136 -8.55 -23.99 3.47
N GLY A 137 -8.36 -25.07 4.23
CA GLY A 137 -9.21 -25.40 5.38
C GLY A 137 -9.02 -24.40 6.55
N PRO A 138 -9.92 -24.40 7.56
CA PRO A 138 -9.95 -23.39 8.63
C PRO A 138 -8.65 -23.25 9.43
N ARG A 139 -7.93 -24.35 9.66
CA ARG A 139 -6.65 -24.39 10.39
C ARG A 139 -5.49 -23.84 9.56
N ALA A 140 -5.39 -24.28 8.30
CA ALA A 140 -4.38 -23.79 7.37
C ALA A 140 -4.60 -22.30 7.06
N GLY A 141 -5.87 -21.86 6.93
CA GLY A 141 -6.21 -20.45 6.74
C GLY A 141 -5.67 -19.56 7.86
N MET A 142 -5.81 -19.97 9.13
CA MET A 142 -5.27 -19.23 10.28
C MET A 142 -3.74 -19.18 10.30
N PHE A 143 -3.08 -20.27 9.88
CA PHE A 143 -1.63 -20.29 9.78
C PHE A 143 -1.13 -19.30 8.72
N TYR A 144 -1.69 -19.33 7.51
CA TYR A 144 -1.27 -18.45 6.41
C TYR A 144 -1.66 -16.98 6.63
N SER A 145 -2.82 -16.70 7.24
CA SER A 145 -3.29 -15.33 7.42
C SER A 145 -2.62 -14.59 8.57
N SER A 146 -2.25 -15.31 9.62
CA SER A 146 -1.84 -14.70 10.89
C SER A 146 -0.44 -15.14 11.29
N VAL A 147 -0.20 -16.44 11.41
CA VAL A 147 1.08 -16.94 11.95
C VAL A 147 2.25 -16.66 11.00
N LEU A 148 2.08 -16.94 9.71
CA LEU A 148 3.14 -16.82 8.72
C LEU A 148 3.61 -15.37 8.49
N PRO A 149 2.73 -14.36 8.33
CA PRO A 149 3.16 -12.96 8.20
C PRO A 149 3.93 -12.47 9.42
N PHE A 150 3.52 -12.84 10.64
CA PHE A 150 4.23 -12.47 11.86
C PHE A 150 5.58 -13.17 12.01
N LEU A 151 5.68 -14.46 11.67
CA LEU A 151 6.96 -15.18 11.67
C LEU A 151 7.96 -14.57 10.67
N ILE A 152 7.50 -14.26 9.46
CA ILE A 152 8.33 -13.59 8.45
C ILE A 152 8.73 -12.20 8.95
N SER A 153 7.80 -11.42 9.50
CA SER A 153 8.10 -10.09 10.04
C SER A 153 9.11 -10.15 11.19
N PHE A 154 9.00 -11.13 12.07
CA PHE A 154 9.91 -11.30 13.21
C PHE A 154 11.32 -11.70 12.76
N THR A 155 11.43 -12.60 11.79
CA THR A 155 12.72 -13.05 11.25
C THR A 155 13.41 -11.98 10.41
N MET A 156 12.63 -11.13 9.72
CA MET A 156 13.15 -10.09 8.83
C MET A 156 13.18 -8.69 9.47
N TYR A 157 12.91 -8.57 10.78
CA TYR A 157 12.80 -7.28 11.47
C TYR A 157 14.08 -6.41 11.41
N GLN A 158 15.24 -7.02 11.11
CA GLN A 158 16.51 -6.30 11.00
C GLN A 158 16.71 -5.70 9.59
N GLY A 159 16.65 -4.37 9.48
CA GLY A 159 17.17 -3.60 8.34
C GLY A 159 16.12 -2.86 7.50
N HIS A 160 16.59 -2.12 6.49
CA HIS A 160 15.75 -1.42 5.50
C HIS A 160 15.03 -2.39 4.54
N PHE A 161 15.41 -3.66 4.55
CA PHE A 161 14.91 -4.69 3.66
C PHE A 161 13.40 -4.91 3.74
N ILE A 162 12.79 -4.86 4.94
CA ILE A 162 11.33 -4.96 5.06
C ILE A 162 10.62 -3.80 4.38
N LEU A 163 11.14 -2.57 4.51
CA LEU A 163 10.52 -1.39 3.92
C LEU A 163 10.61 -1.42 2.39
N ASP A 164 11.76 -1.82 1.86
CA ASP A 164 11.94 -2.07 0.43
C ASP A 164 11.04 -3.19 -0.05
N LEU A 165 11.02 -4.33 0.64
CA LEU A 165 10.17 -5.46 0.27
C LEU A 165 8.69 -5.07 0.31
N LEU A 166 8.25 -4.29 1.29
CA LEU A 166 6.86 -3.83 1.42
C LEU A 166 6.49 -2.84 0.29
N SER A 167 7.40 -1.93 -0.07
CA SER A 167 7.21 -0.99 -1.17
C SER A 167 7.07 -1.71 -2.52
N TRP A 168 7.97 -2.65 -2.79
CA TRP A 168 7.99 -3.39 -4.05
C TRP A 168 6.89 -4.45 -4.15
N SER A 169 6.70 -5.24 -3.09
CA SER A 169 5.62 -6.23 -3.04
C SER A 169 4.26 -5.55 -3.04
N GLY A 170 4.09 -4.45 -2.32
CA GLY A 170 2.88 -3.64 -2.31
C GLY A 170 2.55 -3.12 -3.71
N THR A 171 3.52 -2.55 -4.42
CA THR A 171 3.29 -1.98 -5.75
C THR A 171 2.97 -3.04 -6.80
N LEU A 172 3.73 -4.15 -6.84
CA LEU A 172 3.52 -5.22 -7.81
C LEU A 172 2.28 -6.06 -7.52
N LEU A 173 2.07 -6.47 -6.27
CA LEU A 173 0.92 -7.29 -5.90
C LEU A 173 -0.38 -6.48 -5.93
N SER A 174 -0.37 -5.24 -5.43
CA SER A 174 -1.58 -4.40 -5.44
C SER A 174 -1.95 -3.98 -6.86
N SER A 175 -0.98 -3.66 -7.73
CA SER A 175 -1.30 -3.36 -9.14
C SER A 175 -1.91 -4.58 -9.84
N LEU A 176 -1.38 -5.79 -9.61
CA LEU A 176 -1.98 -6.99 -10.17
C LEU A 176 -3.39 -7.26 -9.63
N LEU A 177 -3.59 -7.18 -8.32
CA LEU A 177 -4.89 -7.44 -7.73
C LEU A 177 -5.92 -6.36 -8.09
N ASN A 178 -5.52 -5.10 -8.18
CA ASN A 178 -6.44 -3.99 -8.45
C ASN A 178 -6.78 -3.85 -9.94
N PHE A 179 -5.82 -4.08 -10.86
CA PHE A 179 -6.06 -3.92 -12.30
C PHE A 179 -6.33 -5.26 -13.01
N TYR A 180 -5.49 -6.27 -12.77
CA TYR A 180 -5.58 -7.54 -13.48
C TYR A 180 -6.71 -8.42 -12.94
N GLY A 181 -6.89 -8.46 -11.62
CA GLY A 181 -7.94 -9.26 -10.97
C GLY A 181 -9.35 -9.02 -11.53
N PRO A 182 -9.86 -7.78 -11.48
CA PRO A 182 -11.18 -7.45 -12.03
C PRO A 182 -11.28 -7.67 -13.54
N MET A 183 -10.23 -7.39 -14.29
CA MET A 183 -10.23 -7.59 -15.75
C MET A 183 -10.40 -9.07 -16.11
N VAL A 184 -9.62 -9.96 -15.48
CA VAL A 184 -9.74 -11.40 -15.75
C VAL A 184 -11.09 -11.94 -15.29
N LEU A 185 -11.59 -11.48 -14.14
CA LEU A 185 -12.91 -11.86 -13.66
C LEU A 185 -14.00 -11.44 -14.66
N CYS A 186 -13.91 -10.22 -15.21
CA CYS A 186 -14.82 -9.72 -16.24
C CYS A 186 -14.76 -10.56 -17.51
N LEU A 187 -13.56 -10.90 -18.00
CA LEU A 187 -13.39 -11.74 -19.20
C LEU A 187 -13.97 -13.15 -19.02
N ILE A 188 -13.75 -13.77 -17.86
CA ILE A 188 -14.34 -15.07 -17.53
C ILE A 188 -15.86 -14.94 -17.44
N ALA A 189 -16.35 -13.84 -16.86
CA ALA A 189 -17.78 -13.62 -16.74
C ALA A 189 -18.48 -13.45 -18.09
N LEU A 190 -17.86 -12.72 -19.01
CA LEU A 190 -18.32 -12.56 -20.39
C LEU A 190 -18.28 -13.89 -21.16
N LYS A 191 -17.22 -14.69 -20.96
CA LYS A 191 -17.08 -16.00 -21.60
C LYS A 191 -18.13 -17.01 -21.12
N ASN A 192 -18.49 -16.97 -19.84
CA ASN A 192 -19.45 -17.91 -19.25
C ASN A 192 -20.92 -17.52 -19.44
N GLY A 193 -21.20 -16.39 -20.09
CA GLY A 193 -22.55 -15.86 -20.27
C GLY A 193 -23.12 -15.29 -18.98
N THR A 194 -23.59 -14.05 -19.05
CA THR A 194 -23.97 -13.13 -17.95
C THR A 194 -25.07 -13.62 -16.99
N GLY A 195 -25.48 -14.89 -17.02
CA GLY A 195 -26.62 -15.42 -16.26
C GLY A 195 -26.32 -16.47 -15.18
N ARG A 196 -25.10 -17.01 -15.06
CA ARG A 196 -24.84 -18.19 -14.19
C ARG A 196 -23.84 -18.01 -13.04
N ILE A 197 -23.27 -16.82 -12.86
CA ILE A 197 -22.10 -16.62 -11.97
C ILE A 197 -22.52 -16.39 -10.50
N LEU A 198 -23.82 -16.30 -10.21
CA LEU A 198 -24.32 -16.22 -8.84
C LEU A 198 -24.68 -17.59 -8.22
N GLU A 199 -24.52 -18.71 -8.94
CA GLU A 199 -24.48 -20.03 -8.29
C GLU A 199 -23.10 -20.22 -7.65
N CYS A 200 -22.93 -19.56 -6.50
CA CYS A 200 -21.83 -19.74 -5.57
C CYS A 200 -21.80 -21.21 -5.11
N GLY A 201 -20.98 -22.07 -5.73
CA GLY A 201 -20.82 -23.44 -5.21
C GLY A 201 -19.92 -24.43 -5.93
N SER A 202 -19.83 -24.46 -7.27
CA SER A 202 -19.35 -25.72 -7.92
C SER A 202 -18.21 -25.65 -8.95
N GLU A 203 -17.60 -24.51 -9.27
CA GLU A 203 -16.48 -24.47 -10.23
C GLU A 203 -15.09 -24.37 -9.56
N THR A 204 -14.73 -25.38 -8.78
CA THR A 204 -13.44 -25.46 -8.06
C THR A 204 -12.24 -25.75 -8.98
N SER A 205 -12.45 -26.29 -10.19
CA SER A 205 -11.37 -26.77 -11.07
C SER A 205 -10.72 -25.65 -11.91
N ASN A 206 -11.52 -24.78 -12.52
CA ASN A 206 -10.99 -23.65 -13.31
C ASN A 206 -10.45 -22.52 -12.42
N ARG A 207 -11.01 -22.35 -11.22
CA ARG A 207 -10.49 -21.43 -10.19
C ARG A 207 -9.06 -21.77 -9.79
N LYS A 208 -8.74 -23.06 -9.63
CA LYS A 208 -7.36 -23.50 -9.32
C LYS A 208 -6.40 -23.18 -10.45
N LYS A 209 -6.79 -23.37 -11.72
CA LYS A 209 -5.95 -23.03 -12.88
C LYS A 209 -5.71 -21.52 -12.99
N MET A 210 -6.73 -20.71 -12.73
CA MET A 210 -6.60 -19.25 -12.72
C MET A 210 -5.77 -18.75 -11.52
N LEU A 211 -5.94 -19.34 -10.33
CA LEU A 211 -5.13 -19.01 -9.16
C LEU A 211 -3.66 -19.42 -9.36
N VAL A 212 -3.41 -20.58 -9.97
CA VAL A 212 -2.06 -21.06 -10.33
C VAL A 212 -1.45 -20.19 -11.43
N GLY A 213 -2.23 -19.77 -12.41
CA GLY A 213 -1.79 -18.81 -13.44
C GLY A 213 -1.46 -17.43 -12.85
N MET A 214 -2.30 -16.93 -11.94
CA MET A 214 -2.04 -15.68 -11.22
C MET A 214 -0.81 -15.82 -10.31
N MET A 215 -0.67 -16.91 -9.55
CA MET A 215 0.51 -17.15 -8.71
C MET A 215 1.79 -17.30 -9.54
N GLY A 216 1.73 -17.95 -10.70
CA GLY A 216 2.85 -18.08 -11.64
C GLY A 216 3.24 -16.75 -12.28
N PHE A 217 2.27 -15.91 -12.63
CA PHE A 217 2.54 -14.56 -13.08
C PHE A 217 3.11 -13.70 -11.94
N LEU A 218 2.62 -13.89 -10.72
CA LEU A 218 3.09 -13.18 -9.52
C LEU A 218 4.54 -13.51 -9.19
N THR A 219 4.92 -14.78 -9.26
CA THR A 219 6.32 -15.19 -9.06
C THR A 219 7.21 -14.65 -10.18
N ILE A 220 6.75 -14.65 -11.43
CA ILE A 220 7.51 -14.03 -12.53
C ILE A 220 7.65 -12.52 -12.33
N ALA A 221 6.59 -11.81 -11.96
CA ALA A 221 6.61 -10.36 -11.73
C ALA A 221 7.51 -9.99 -10.55
N ILE A 222 7.48 -10.76 -9.46
CA ILE A 222 8.38 -10.60 -8.31
C ILE A 222 9.83 -10.86 -8.74
N ILE A 223 10.10 -11.94 -9.47
CA ILE A 223 11.45 -12.27 -9.97
C ILE A 223 11.98 -11.16 -10.88
N VAL A 224 11.16 -10.69 -11.82
CA VAL A 224 11.55 -9.60 -12.74
C VAL A 224 11.77 -8.30 -11.98
N GLY A 225 10.88 -7.94 -11.04
CA GLY A 225 11.05 -6.77 -10.17
C GLY A 225 12.33 -6.83 -9.33
N SER A 226 12.64 -7.99 -8.76
CA SER A 226 13.89 -8.23 -8.03
C SER A 226 15.12 -8.13 -8.93
N ILE A 227 15.05 -8.65 -10.17
CA ILE A 227 16.15 -8.53 -11.14
C ILE A 227 16.38 -7.07 -11.52
N VAL A 228 15.33 -6.30 -11.79
CA VAL A 228 15.44 -4.88 -12.13
C VAL A 228 16.09 -4.09 -10.99
N LYS A 229 15.68 -4.32 -9.74
CA LYS A 229 16.31 -3.69 -8.56
C LYS A 229 17.77 -4.08 -8.39
N ILE A 230 18.12 -5.36 -8.59
CA ILE A 230 19.52 -5.83 -8.57
C ILE A 230 20.34 -5.16 -9.68
N GLN A 231 19.74 -4.91 -10.85
CA GLN A 231 20.40 -4.17 -11.92
C GLN A 231 20.59 -2.69 -11.56
N GLU A 232 19.61 -2.09 -10.88
CA GLU A 232 19.66 -0.70 -10.42
C GLU A 232 20.73 -0.49 -9.34
N GLU A 233 20.84 -1.38 -8.36
CA GLU A 233 21.93 -1.37 -7.37
C GLU A 233 23.31 -1.60 -8.00
N ARG A 234 23.39 -2.45 -9.05
CA ARG A 234 24.64 -2.63 -9.82
C ARG A 234 25.02 -1.41 -10.65
N GLN A 235 24.05 -0.62 -11.10
CA GLN A 235 24.29 0.63 -11.80
C GLN A 235 24.69 1.75 -10.82
N GLY A 236 24.11 1.77 -9.61
CA GLY A 236 24.51 2.66 -8.51
C GLY A 236 25.94 2.42 -8.00
N MET A 237 26.44 1.17 -8.06
CA MET A 237 27.85 0.86 -7.77
C MET A 237 28.83 1.21 -8.90
N ARG A 238 28.36 1.68 -10.07
CA ARG A 238 29.21 2.01 -11.23
C ARG A 238 29.67 3.47 -11.31
N TYR A 239 29.40 4.30 -10.30
CA TYR A 239 30.02 5.62 -10.18
C TYR A 239 30.61 5.89 -8.78
N PRO A 240 31.80 5.36 -8.47
CA PRO A 240 32.76 6.02 -7.60
C PRO A 240 33.88 6.59 -8.47
N GLY A 241 33.65 7.75 -9.10
CA GLY A 241 34.71 8.39 -9.88
C GLY A 241 34.18 9.39 -10.89
N ASP A 242 33.87 10.59 -10.43
CA ASP A 242 34.30 11.82 -11.10
C ASP A 242 34.11 12.99 -10.12
N THR A 243 35.09 13.14 -9.24
CA THR A 243 35.43 14.47 -8.71
C THR A 243 36.54 15.02 -9.58
N PRO A 244 36.29 16.03 -10.44
CA PRO A 244 37.36 16.87 -10.90
C PRO A 244 37.68 17.86 -9.80
N ASN A 245 38.75 17.52 -9.08
CA ASN A 245 39.63 18.42 -8.38
C ASN A 245 39.91 19.69 -9.20
N ASN A 246 39.88 20.85 -8.52
CA ASN A 246 40.55 22.12 -8.83
C ASN A 246 40.85 22.49 -10.30
N ARG A 247 40.35 23.65 -10.73
CA ARG A 247 41.21 24.78 -11.14
C ARG A 247 40.42 26.08 -11.35
N SER A 248 41.10 27.16 -10.94
CA SER A 248 40.86 28.61 -11.06
C SER A 248 39.73 29.21 -10.23
#